data_AF-A0A537N8Q7-F1
#
_entry.id   AF-A0A537N8Q7-F1
#
_cell.length_a   1.000
_cell.length_b   1.000
_cell.length_c   1.000
_cell.angle_alpha   90.00
_cell.angle_beta   90.00
_cell.angle_gamma   90.00
#
_symmetry.space_group_name_H-M   'P 1'
#
loop_
_entity.id
_entity.type
_entity.pdbx_description
1 polymer ?
#
loop_
_entity_poly.entity_id
_entity_poly.type
_entity_poly.pdbx_seq_one_letter_code
_entity_poly.pdbx_strand_id
1 'polypeptide(L)'
;MPLVRPVVRAQSDRQCGSHWICRGGGEIGSNGAGRALIGAQGGEMADQQEYAYSKQRAASLLLSFVAGYVDSCTFLALFGLFVAQVTGSFVVAGAQIARSGQGLLVTTFAIPMFVIAGAATTLLVAFAKQRRSSPLVWSLALEGALLTGFLVLGLIGSPFQGPNAALAVIAGLLGLSAMGVQSALVQLLMPGAPSTNVMTTNTTQLAVLATTTALRLRMGRPDDRAAFPFASASDRLASVLTVAIGFLLGTVAGAVGYSIVDLWCLLAPISIIVGLLICAVWSSPIAQER
;
A
#
# COMPACT_ATOMS: atom_id res chain seq x y z
N MET A 1 -17.70 21.88 -53.44
CA MET A 1 -17.35 21.48 -52.06
C MET A 1 -16.18 20.49 -52.12
N PRO A 2 -14.93 20.96 -51.97
CA PRO A 2 -13.76 20.09 -52.04
C PRO A 2 -13.33 19.57 -50.67
N LEU A 3 -12.77 18.37 -50.68
CA LEU A 3 -12.10 17.69 -49.57
C LEU A 3 -10.95 18.53 -48.99
N VAL A 4 -10.90 18.64 -47.66
CA VAL A 4 -9.75 19.16 -46.93
C VAL A 4 -9.22 18.07 -46.00
N ARG A 5 -8.06 17.51 -46.36
CA ARG A 5 -7.16 16.77 -45.46
C ARG A 5 -6.27 17.79 -44.73
N PRO A 6 -5.95 17.62 -43.44
CA PRO A 6 -4.77 18.25 -42.87
C PRO A 6 -3.54 17.36 -43.08
N VAL A 7 -2.53 18.02 -43.61
CA VAL A 7 -1.15 17.61 -43.88
C VAL A 7 -0.42 17.37 -42.56
N VAL A 8 0.16 16.18 -42.35
CA VAL A 8 1.21 15.96 -41.33
C VAL A 8 2.54 16.08 -42.04
N ARG A 9 3.14 17.27 -41.94
CA ARG A 9 4.48 17.57 -42.45
C ARG A 9 5.48 17.12 -41.38
N ALA A 10 6.29 16.12 -41.72
CA ALA A 10 7.50 15.80 -40.97
C ALA A 10 8.48 16.98 -41.08
N GLN A 11 8.89 17.53 -39.96
CA GLN A 11 9.97 18.52 -39.92
C GLN A 11 10.89 18.19 -38.75
N SER A 12 11.91 17.41 -39.09
CA SER A 12 13.24 17.49 -38.49
C SER A 12 13.73 18.92 -38.68
N ASP A 13 13.89 19.67 -37.59
CA ASP A 13 14.97 20.64 -37.54
C ASP A 13 15.44 20.91 -36.12
N ARG A 14 16.76 20.85 -36.00
CA ARG A 14 17.55 21.13 -34.80
C ARG A 14 17.44 22.62 -34.51
N GLN A 15 17.12 23.00 -33.28
CA GLN A 15 17.56 24.28 -32.75
C GLN A 15 17.89 24.13 -31.27
N CYS A 16 19.20 24.06 -31.04
CA CYS A 16 19.86 24.11 -29.75
C CYS A 16 20.03 25.58 -29.37
N GLY A 17 19.61 25.95 -28.16
CA GLY A 17 19.85 27.23 -27.51
C GLY A 17 19.17 27.18 -26.15
N SER A 18 19.80 27.41 -25.01
CA SER A 18 21.16 27.84 -24.68
C SER A 18 21.43 27.37 -23.25
N HIS A 19 22.71 27.10 -22.94
CA HIS A 19 23.25 26.53 -21.70
C HIS A 19 23.10 25.01 -21.50
N TRP A 20 24.27 24.40 -21.26
CA TRP A 20 24.58 22.99 -20.95
C TRP A 20 25.08 22.12 -22.13
N ILE A 21 26.41 22.15 -22.26
CA ILE A 21 27.31 21.06 -22.67
C ILE A 21 27.22 20.64 -24.15
N CYS A 22 27.94 21.39 -24.99
CA CYS A 22 28.63 20.79 -26.14
C CYS A 22 29.71 19.84 -25.60
N ARG A 23 29.44 18.53 -25.53
CA ARG A 23 30.50 17.52 -25.47
C ARG A 23 30.75 17.04 -26.89
N GLY A 24 31.93 17.37 -27.40
CA GLY A 24 32.36 17.07 -28.75
C GLY A 24 32.20 15.59 -29.09
N GLY A 25 31.72 15.35 -30.30
CA GLY A 25 31.98 14.11 -31.02
C GLY A 25 33.47 14.01 -31.29
N GLY A 26 34.22 13.54 -30.30
CA GLY A 26 35.46 12.81 -30.54
C GLY A 26 35.06 11.35 -30.73
N GLU A 27 35.57 10.72 -31.77
CA GLU A 27 35.53 9.27 -31.96
C GLU A 27 35.86 8.61 -30.62
N ILE A 28 34.85 8.01 -29.99
CA ILE A 28 35.07 7.20 -28.79
C ILE A 28 35.76 5.96 -29.32
N GLY A 29 37.10 5.99 -29.26
CA GLY A 29 37.92 4.81 -29.44
C GLY A 29 37.28 3.69 -28.65
N SER A 30 37.03 2.59 -29.36
CA SER A 30 36.49 1.32 -28.85
C SER A 30 37.47 0.70 -27.84
N ASN A 31 37.73 1.37 -26.73
CA ASN A 31 38.46 0.84 -25.60
C ASN A 31 37.44 0.09 -24.72
N GLY A 32 37.69 -1.22 -24.54
CA GLY A 32 36.86 -2.11 -23.71
C GLY A 32 36.60 -1.60 -22.29
N ALA A 33 37.45 -0.70 -21.77
CA ALA A 33 37.27 -0.03 -20.49
C ALA A 33 36.01 0.85 -20.41
N GLY A 34 35.60 1.54 -21.49
CA GLY A 34 34.41 2.38 -21.50
C GLY A 34 33.10 1.58 -21.49
N ARG A 35 33.07 0.44 -22.21
CA ARG A 35 31.94 -0.51 -22.17
C ARG A 35 31.87 -1.23 -20.83
N ALA A 36 33.01 -1.52 -20.21
CA ALA A 36 33.07 -2.13 -18.88
C ALA A 36 32.54 -1.19 -17.78
N LEU A 37 32.87 0.10 -17.82
CA LEU A 37 32.36 1.08 -16.84
C LEU A 37 30.85 1.34 -17.01
N ILE A 38 30.35 1.45 -18.24
CA ILE A 38 28.90 1.58 -18.49
C ILE A 38 28.15 0.30 -18.09
N GLY A 39 28.74 -0.87 -18.34
CA GLY A 39 28.19 -2.16 -17.90
C GLY A 39 28.19 -2.33 -16.38
N ALA A 40 29.25 -1.90 -15.69
CA ALA A 40 29.36 -1.92 -14.24
C ALA A 40 28.36 -0.96 -13.58
N GLN A 41 28.27 0.29 -14.06
CA GLN A 41 27.27 1.25 -13.56
C GLN A 41 25.83 0.80 -13.86
N GLY A 42 25.59 0.18 -15.03
CA GLY A 42 24.28 -0.40 -15.37
C GLY A 42 23.91 -1.58 -14.46
N GLY A 43 24.89 -2.42 -14.09
CA GLY A 43 24.71 -3.51 -13.13
C GLY A 43 24.44 -3.01 -11.72
N GLU A 44 25.23 -2.04 -11.23
CA GLU A 44 25.05 -1.45 -9.89
C GLU A 44 23.68 -0.75 -9.74
N MET A 45 23.20 -0.04 -10.76
CA MET A 45 21.86 0.56 -10.73
C MET A 45 20.73 -0.49 -10.78
N ALA A 46 20.92 -1.59 -11.53
CA ALA A 46 19.95 -2.68 -11.57
C ALA A 46 19.82 -3.39 -10.22
N ASP A 47 20.95 -3.72 -9.59
CA ASP A 47 20.98 -4.38 -8.27
C ASP A 47 20.38 -3.48 -7.16
N GLN A 48 20.67 -2.17 -7.18
CA GLN A 48 20.08 -1.22 -6.24
C GLN A 48 18.56 -1.09 -6.40
N GLN A 49 18.07 -1.10 -7.64
CA GLN A 49 16.65 -1.01 -7.93
C GLN A 49 15.91 -2.30 -7.55
N GLU A 50 16.50 -3.47 -7.80
CA GLU A 50 15.95 -4.77 -7.39
C GLU A 50 15.90 -4.91 -5.86
N TYR A 51 16.95 -4.46 -5.15
CA TYR A 51 16.98 -4.43 -3.69
C TYR A 51 15.89 -3.51 -3.10
N ALA A 52 15.76 -2.27 -3.61
CA ALA A 52 14.72 -1.34 -3.16
C ALA A 52 13.31 -1.89 -3.40
N TYR A 53 13.11 -2.54 -4.55
CA TYR A 53 11.84 -3.14 -4.92
C TYR A 53 11.48 -4.35 -4.06
N SER A 54 12.46 -5.21 -3.72
CA SER A 54 12.29 -6.33 -2.79
C SER A 54 11.91 -5.84 -1.39
N LYS A 55 12.59 -4.81 -0.87
CA LYS A 55 12.28 -4.21 0.43
C LYS A 55 10.86 -3.62 0.46
N GLN A 56 10.43 -2.95 -0.60
CA GLN A 56 9.07 -2.41 -0.73
C GLN A 56 8.01 -3.54 -0.78
N ARG A 57 8.29 -4.63 -1.50
CA ARG A 57 7.41 -5.81 -1.55
C ARG A 57 7.26 -6.45 -0.17
N ALA A 58 8.35 -6.64 0.56
CA ALA A 58 8.32 -7.20 1.92
C ALA A 58 7.52 -6.30 2.88
N ALA A 59 7.70 -4.98 2.80
CA ALA A 59 6.90 -4.03 3.60
C ALA A 59 5.41 -4.10 3.23
N SER A 60 5.07 -4.17 1.94
CA SER A 60 3.68 -4.30 1.48
C SER A 60 3.04 -5.62 1.92
N LEU A 61 3.80 -6.72 1.94
CA LEU A 61 3.34 -8.01 2.48
C LEU A 61 3.01 -7.88 3.97
N LEU A 62 3.94 -7.35 4.76
CA LEU A 62 3.76 -7.20 6.21
C LEU A 62 2.60 -6.27 6.55
N LEU A 63 2.49 -5.14 5.85
CA LEU A 63 1.36 -4.23 6.00
C LEU A 63 0.04 -4.90 5.60
N SER A 64 0.01 -5.66 4.51
CA SER A 64 -1.21 -6.39 4.12
C SER A 64 -1.57 -7.49 5.10
N PHE A 65 -0.58 -8.18 5.67
CA PHE A 65 -0.78 -9.12 6.77
C PHE A 65 -1.39 -8.44 7.99
N VAL A 66 -0.83 -7.30 8.42
CA VAL A 66 -1.39 -6.51 9.54
C VAL A 66 -2.83 -6.09 9.24
N ALA A 67 -3.10 -5.61 8.02
CA ALA A 67 -4.45 -5.23 7.62
C ALA A 67 -5.43 -6.41 7.74
N GLY A 68 -5.11 -7.56 7.16
CA GLY A 68 -5.95 -8.76 7.25
C GLY A 68 -6.12 -9.29 8.67
N TYR A 69 -5.05 -9.24 9.47
CA TYR A 69 -5.05 -9.65 10.88
C TYR A 69 -6.02 -8.79 11.69
N VAL A 70 -5.83 -7.46 11.66
CA VAL A 70 -6.67 -6.53 12.41
C VAL A 70 -8.12 -6.62 11.95
N ASP A 71 -8.39 -6.79 10.65
CA ASP A 71 -9.75 -6.92 10.11
C ASP A 71 -10.50 -8.13 10.70
N SER A 72 -9.82 -9.27 10.83
CA SER A 72 -10.41 -10.47 11.45
C SER A 72 -10.63 -10.30 12.95
N CYS A 73 -9.67 -9.68 13.66
CA CYS A 73 -9.79 -9.41 15.08
C CYS A 73 -10.94 -8.44 15.36
N THR A 74 -11.10 -7.37 14.57
CA THR A 74 -12.20 -6.43 14.74
C THR A 74 -13.53 -7.03 14.33
N PHE A 75 -13.55 -7.90 13.32
CA PHE A 75 -14.78 -8.60 12.93
C PHE A 75 -15.31 -9.44 14.09
N LEU A 76 -14.43 -10.16 14.78
CA LEU A 76 -14.79 -10.98 15.93
C LEU A 76 -15.09 -10.14 17.19
N ALA A 77 -14.31 -9.08 17.44
CA ALA A 77 -14.42 -8.28 18.67
C ALA A 77 -15.52 -7.20 18.64
N LEU A 78 -15.83 -6.65 17.46
CA LEU A 78 -16.67 -5.46 17.30
C LEU A 78 -17.90 -5.75 16.42
N PHE A 79 -18.60 -6.84 16.73
CA PHE A 79 -19.92 -7.17 16.15
C PHE A 79 -19.93 -7.25 14.61
N GLY A 80 -18.84 -7.74 14.01
CA GLY A 80 -18.71 -7.90 12.56
C GLY A 80 -18.12 -6.69 11.82
N LEU A 81 -17.43 -5.79 12.53
CA LEU A 81 -16.78 -4.62 11.91
C LEU A 81 -15.45 -5.00 11.24
N PHE A 82 -15.37 -4.77 9.94
CA PHE A 82 -14.14 -4.78 9.15
C PHE A 82 -13.53 -3.36 9.08
N VAL A 83 -12.47 -3.11 9.84
CA VAL A 83 -11.81 -1.80 9.87
C VAL A 83 -10.89 -1.56 8.66
N ALA A 84 -10.37 -2.62 8.05
CA ALA A 84 -9.53 -2.54 6.85
C ALA A 84 -10.39 -2.59 5.59
N GLN A 85 -11.36 -3.52 5.52
CA GLN A 85 -12.32 -3.59 4.42
C GLN A 85 -13.62 -2.84 4.75
N VAL A 86 -13.56 -1.50 4.72
CA VAL A 86 -14.70 -0.64 5.05
C VAL A 86 -15.94 -0.97 4.20
N THR A 87 -15.75 -1.42 2.95
CA THR A 87 -16.84 -1.90 2.08
C THR A 87 -17.60 -3.09 2.67
N GLY A 88 -16.89 -4.05 3.28
CA GLY A 88 -17.50 -5.20 3.96
C GLY A 88 -18.30 -4.77 5.19
N SER A 89 -17.78 -3.81 5.94
CA SER A 89 -18.47 -3.22 7.11
C SER A 89 -19.82 -2.62 6.76
N PHE A 90 -19.97 -1.96 5.60
CA PHE A 90 -21.27 -1.40 5.20
C PHE A 90 -22.33 -2.47 4.96
N VAL A 91 -21.94 -3.60 4.38
CA VAL A 91 -22.85 -4.71 4.11
C VAL A 91 -23.30 -5.35 5.42
N VAL A 92 -22.36 -5.62 6.33
CA VAL A 92 -22.67 -6.17 7.66
C VAL A 92 -23.57 -5.21 8.43
N ALA A 93 -23.23 -3.92 8.45
CA ALA A 93 -24.04 -2.90 9.09
C ALA A 93 -25.45 -2.80 8.53
N GLY A 94 -25.61 -2.81 7.20
CA GLY A 94 -26.92 -2.81 6.55
C GLY A 94 -27.76 -4.02 6.99
N ALA A 95 -27.15 -5.19 7.11
CA ALA A 95 -27.81 -6.39 7.63
C ALA A 95 -28.22 -6.24 9.11
N GLN A 96 -27.40 -5.60 9.95
CA GLN A 96 -27.72 -5.36 11.35
C GLN A 96 -28.85 -4.34 11.52
N ILE A 97 -28.85 -3.26 10.73
CA ILE A 97 -29.92 -2.27 10.72
C ILE A 97 -31.25 -2.92 10.36
N ALA A 98 -31.27 -3.77 9.32
CA ALA A 98 -32.47 -4.46 8.89
C ALA A 98 -33.03 -5.44 9.93
N ARG A 99 -32.17 -6.08 10.75
CA ARG A 99 -32.60 -7.08 11.74
C ARG A 99 -32.88 -6.52 13.13
N SER A 100 -32.14 -5.49 13.55
CA SER A 100 -32.07 -5.07 14.96
C SER A 100 -32.05 -3.56 15.18
N GLY A 101 -31.87 -2.74 14.13
CA GLY A 101 -31.70 -1.28 14.25
C GLY A 101 -30.43 -0.83 14.97
N GLN A 102 -29.53 -1.74 15.35
CA GLN A 102 -28.30 -1.47 16.09
C GLN A 102 -27.08 -1.34 15.16
N GLY A 103 -26.06 -0.57 15.55
CA GLY A 103 -24.81 -0.41 14.78
C GLY A 103 -24.79 0.77 13.78
N LEU A 104 -25.81 1.63 13.77
CA LEU A 104 -25.89 2.78 12.86
C LEU A 104 -24.73 3.77 13.07
N LEU A 105 -24.34 4.02 14.32
CA LEU A 105 -23.35 5.06 14.66
C LEU A 105 -21.97 4.75 14.08
N VAL A 106 -21.42 3.56 14.34
CA VAL A 106 -20.10 3.17 13.82
C VAL A 106 -20.10 3.20 12.29
N THR A 107 -21.17 2.70 11.68
CA THR A 107 -21.31 2.62 10.22
C THR A 107 -21.36 4.00 9.58
N THR A 108 -22.15 4.93 10.14
CA THR A 108 -22.29 6.30 9.64
C THR A 108 -20.98 7.07 9.77
N PHE A 109 -20.24 6.89 10.88
CA PHE A 109 -18.97 7.58 11.10
C PHE A 109 -17.75 6.87 10.49
N ALA A 110 -17.89 5.63 10.02
CA ALA A 110 -16.77 4.88 9.42
C ALA A 110 -16.20 5.55 8.17
N ILE A 111 -17.05 5.96 7.21
CA ILE A 111 -16.59 6.65 6.00
C ILE A 111 -15.94 7.99 6.35
N PRO A 112 -16.60 8.91 7.08
CA PRO A 112 -15.98 10.17 7.46
C PRO A 112 -14.65 9.97 8.18
N MET A 113 -14.57 9.04 9.14
CA MET A 113 -13.35 8.84 9.91
C MET A 113 -12.21 8.29 9.06
N PHE A 114 -12.50 7.35 8.15
CA PHE A 114 -11.49 6.82 7.23
C PHE A 114 -10.97 7.91 6.29
N VAL A 115 -11.86 8.76 5.77
CA VAL A 115 -11.48 9.92 4.92
C VAL A 115 -10.66 10.94 5.70
N ILE A 116 -11.08 11.27 6.93
CA ILE A 116 -10.35 12.20 7.80
C ILE A 116 -8.96 11.66 8.13
N ALA A 117 -8.85 10.37 8.46
CA ALA A 117 -7.56 9.72 8.74
C ALA A 117 -6.64 9.75 7.51
N GLY A 118 -7.18 9.49 6.31
CA GLY A 118 -6.41 9.60 5.06
C GLY A 118 -5.96 11.03 4.77
N ALA A 119 -6.84 12.02 4.96
CA ALA A 119 -6.52 13.44 4.80
C ALA A 119 -5.47 13.91 5.83
N ALA A 120 -5.62 13.53 7.09
CA ALA A 120 -4.65 13.82 8.15
C ALA A 120 -3.28 13.22 7.85
N THR A 121 -3.24 11.97 7.35
CA THR A 121 -2.00 11.32 6.92
C THR A 121 -1.36 12.05 5.74
N THR A 122 -2.17 12.52 4.78
CA THR A 122 -1.67 13.31 3.64
C THR A 122 -1.02 14.62 4.10
N LEU A 123 -1.67 15.34 5.02
CA LEU A 123 -1.12 16.55 5.63
C LEU A 123 0.14 16.26 6.44
N LEU A 124 0.15 15.18 7.23
CA LEU A 124 1.31 14.74 8.00
C LEU A 124 2.51 14.44 7.09
N VAL A 125 2.30 13.72 5.99
CA VAL A 125 3.34 13.42 5.00
C VAL A 125 3.88 14.71 4.36
N ALA A 126 3.00 15.66 4.00
CA ALA A 126 3.42 16.94 3.44
C ALA A 126 4.26 17.75 4.44
N PHE A 127 3.82 17.82 5.70
CA PHE A 127 4.54 18.52 6.76
C PHE A 127 5.88 17.87 7.11
N ALA A 128 5.94 16.54 7.20
CA ALA A 128 7.16 15.80 7.45
C ALA A 128 8.21 16.05 6.35
N LYS A 129 7.79 16.04 5.07
CA LYS A 129 8.67 16.39 3.94
C LYS A 129 9.19 17.81 4.05
N GLN A 130 8.34 18.76 4.44
CA GLN A 130 8.71 20.17 4.60
C GLN A 130 9.75 20.38 5.72
N ARG A 131 9.64 19.59 6.81
CA ARG A 131 10.61 19.58 7.93
C ARG A 131 11.83 18.68 7.71
N ARG A 132 12.06 18.16 6.49
CA ARG A 132 13.13 17.19 6.19
C ARG A 132 13.14 15.98 7.13
N SER A 133 11.97 15.58 7.64
CA SER A 133 11.79 14.38 8.47
C SER A 133 11.32 13.21 7.61
N SER A 134 11.50 11.98 8.09
CA SER A 134 11.05 10.78 7.37
C SER A 134 9.52 10.65 7.45
N PRO A 135 8.75 10.85 6.35
CA PRO A 135 7.29 10.76 6.39
C PRO A 135 6.80 9.34 6.71
N LEU A 136 7.58 8.31 6.34
CA LEU A 136 7.26 6.92 6.63
C LEU A 136 7.26 6.64 8.14
N VAL A 137 8.26 7.17 8.86
CA VAL A 137 8.36 7.03 10.32
C VAL A 137 7.16 7.66 11.01
N TRP A 138 6.78 8.88 10.60
CA TRP A 138 5.63 9.58 11.17
C TRP A 138 4.31 8.85 10.93
N SER A 139 4.08 8.34 9.71
CA SER A 139 2.85 7.62 9.39
C SER A 139 2.76 6.27 10.12
N LEU A 140 3.87 5.50 10.20
CA LEU A 140 3.91 4.23 10.96
C LEU A 140 3.73 4.48 12.48
N ALA A 141 4.30 5.56 13.00
CA ALA A 141 4.13 5.93 14.41
C ALA A 141 2.67 6.29 14.71
N LEU A 142 2.01 7.03 13.81
CA LEU A 142 0.59 7.36 13.95
C LEU A 142 -0.29 6.10 13.89
N GLU A 143 -0.05 5.22 12.92
CA GLU A 143 -0.75 3.94 12.82
C GLU A 143 -0.60 3.09 14.08
N GLY A 144 0.64 2.92 14.56
CA GLY A 144 0.93 2.17 15.79
C GLY A 144 0.28 2.79 17.03
N ALA A 145 0.28 4.12 17.16
CA ALA A 145 -0.38 4.82 18.25
C ALA A 145 -1.90 4.61 18.24
N LEU A 146 -2.54 4.68 17.06
CA LEU A 146 -3.97 4.43 16.91
C LEU A 146 -4.35 2.98 17.22
N LEU A 147 -3.56 1.99 16.75
CA LEU A 147 -3.76 0.58 17.09
C LEU A 147 -3.56 0.31 18.59
N THR A 148 -2.59 0.96 19.21
CA THR A 148 -2.37 0.85 20.66
C THR A 148 -3.56 1.44 21.44
N GLY A 149 -4.06 2.60 21.01
CA GLY A 149 -5.27 3.19 21.57
C GLY A 149 -6.50 2.29 21.41
N PHE A 150 -6.64 1.65 20.24
CA PHE A 150 -7.67 0.65 19.99
C PHE A 150 -7.56 -0.53 20.96
N LEU A 151 -6.37 -1.10 21.14
CA LEU A 151 -6.14 -2.19 22.10
C LEU A 151 -6.49 -1.76 23.53
N VAL A 152 -5.98 -0.62 24.00
CA VAL A 152 -6.20 -0.14 25.37
C VAL A 152 -7.68 0.09 25.65
N LEU A 153 -8.39 0.82 24.78
CA LEU A 153 -9.82 1.05 24.96
C LEU A 153 -10.65 -0.22 24.76
N GLY A 154 -10.20 -1.12 23.89
CA GLY A 154 -10.79 -2.43 23.72
C GLY A 154 -10.73 -3.26 25.00
N LEU A 155 -9.56 -3.31 25.65
CA LEU A 155 -9.39 -4.04 26.92
C LEU A 155 -10.20 -3.41 28.06
N ILE A 156 -10.27 -2.07 28.13
CA ILE A 156 -11.07 -1.37 29.15
C ILE A 156 -12.57 -1.59 28.93
N GLY A 157 -13.01 -1.64 27.67
CA GLY A 157 -14.42 -1.78 27.31
C GLY A 157 -14.92 -3.22 27.20
N SER A 158 -14.03 -4.21 27.25
CA SER A 158 -14.38 -5.63 27.10
C SER A 158 -14.91 -6.24 28.41
N PRO A 159 -16.00 -7.03 28.38
CA PRO A 159 -16.85 -7.34 27.23
C PRO A 159 -17.80 -6.18 26.89
N PHE A 160 -17.91 -5.84 25.60
CA PHE A 160 -18.75 -4.73 25.17
C PHE A 160 -20.23 -5.02 25.40
N GLN A 161 -20.93 -4.09 26.06
CA GLN A 161 -22.35 -4.17 26.40
C GLN A 161 -23.30 -4.02 25.18
N GLY A 162 -22.74 -3.76 23.98
CA GLY A 162 -23.48 -3.72 22.73
C GLY A 162 -22.79 -2.92 21.63
N PRO A 163 -23.30 -2.95 20.38
CA PRO A 163 -22.68 -2.30 19.22
C PRO A 163 -22.61 -0.77 19.31
N ASN A 164 -23.53 -0.17 20.07
CA ASN A 164 -23.60 1.28 20.29
C ASN A 164 -22.93 1.73 21.60
N ALA A 165 -22.26 0.83 22.33
CA ALA A 165 -21.52 1.21 23.53
C ALA A 165 -20.42 2.21 23.18
N ALA A 166 -20.31 3.31 23.92
CA ALA A 166 -19.37 4.40 23.59
C ALA A 166 -17.92 3.90 23.41
N LEU A 167 -17.47 2.99 24.28
CA LEU A 167 -16.12 2.40 24.18
C LEU A 167 -15.95 1.53 22.92
N ALA A 168 -16.96 0.75 22.53
CA ALA A 168 -16.93 -0.05 21.30
C ALA A 168 -16.86 0.84 20.06
N VAL A 169 -17.64 1.94 20.05
CA VAL A 169 -17.65 2.93 18.97
C VAL A 169 -16.27 3.60 18.86
N ILE A 170 -15.73 4.12 19.96
CA ILE A 170 -14.43 4.81 19.96
C ILE A 170 -13.31 3.84 19.56
N ALA A 171 -13.31 2.61 20.11
CA ALA A 171 -12.36 1.57 19.73
C ALA A 171 -12.43 1.25 18.23
N GLY A 172 -13.64 1.06 17.69
CA GLY A 172 -13.85 0.85 16.25
C GLY A 172 -13.37 2.02 15.38
N LEU A 173 -13.64 3.27 15.80
CA LEU A 173 -13.18 4.46 15.10
C LEU A 173 -11.65 4.59 15.12
N LEU A 174 -10.98 4.22 16.20
CA LEU A 174 -9.52 4.16 16.26
C LEU A 174 -8.96 3.09 15.32
N GLY A 175 -9.57 1.90 15.28
CA GLY A 175 -9.21 0.85 14.33
C GLY A 175 -9.38 1.28 12.87
N LEU A 176 -10.53 1.90 12.54
CA LEU A 176 -10.81 2.48 11.22
C LEU A 176 -9.80 3.58 10.86
N SER A 177 -9.43 4.41 11.83
CA SER A 177 -8.44 5.47 11.63
C SER A 177 -7.06 4.89 11.36
N ALA A 178 -6.64 3.88 12.13
CA ALA A 178 -5.36 3.21 11.93
C ALA A 178 -5.26 2.62 10.51
N MET A 179 -6.30 1.91 10.07
CA MET A 179 -6.33 1.34 8.72
C MET A 179 -6.46 2.42 7.63
N GLY A 180 -7.12 3.54 7.91
CA GLY A 180 -7.16 4.72 7.04
C GLY A 180 -5.78 5.34 6.86
N VAL A 181 -5.01 5.48 7.95
CA VAL A 181 -3.62 5.93 7.93
C VAL A 181 -2.77 4.97 7.09
N GLN A 182 -2.89 3.67 7.34
CA GLN A 182 -2.15 2.64 6.60
C GLN A 182 -2.47 2.69 5.09
N SER A 183 -3.76 2.82 4.74
CA SER A 183 -4.22 2.97 3.35
C SER A 183 -3.56 4.14 2.64
N ALA A 184 -3.55 5.30 3.31
CA ALA A 184 -2.96 6.52 2.78
C ALA A 184 -1.44 6.44 2.74
N LEU A 185 -0.81 5.86 3.75
CA LEU A 185 0.64 5.62 3.82
C LEU A 185 1.12 4.85 2.59
N VAL A 186 0.50 3.71 2.26
CA VAL A 186 0.89 2.88 1.12
C VAL A 186 0.74 3.66 -0.19
N GLN A 187 -0.39 4.37 -0.36
CA GLN A 187 -0.63 5.14 -1.59
C GLN A 187 0.30 6.35 -1.76
N LEU A 188 0.69 7.00 -0.66
CA LEU A 188 1.51 8.23 -0.69
C LEU A 188 3.02 7.93 -0.72
N LEU A 189 3.45 6.84 -0.08
CA LEU A 189 4.87 6.56 0.18
C LEU A 189 5.40 5.30 -0.49
N MET A 190 4.54 4.46 -1.09
CA MET A 190 4.97 3.25 -1.82
C MET A 190 4.44 3.28 -3.27
N PRO A 191 4.97 4.15 -4.14
CA PRO A 191 4.51 4.26 -5.53
C PRO A 191 4.59 2.91 -6.23
N GLY A 192 3.49 2.52 -6.89
CA GLY A 192 3.39 1.26 -7.63
C GLY A 192 3.12 0.02 -6.78
N ALA A 193 3.07 0.12 -5.45
CA ALA A 193 2.58 -0.98 -4.61
C ALA A 193 1.05 -1.11 -4.74
N PRO A 194 0.51 -2.34 -4.82
CA PRO A 194 -0.92 -2.57 -4.68
C PRO A 194 -1.42 -2.11 -3.30
N SER A 195 -2.68 -1.69 -3.23
CA SER A 195 -3.30 -1.33 -1.95
C SER A 195 -3.35 -2.53 -1.00
N THR A 196 -3.02 -2.34 0.28
CA THR A 196 -2.97 -3.44 1.26
C THR A 196 -4.32 -3.81 1.87
N ASN A 197 -5.36 -3.01 1.64
CA ASN A 197 -6.69 -3.13 2.24
C ASN A 197 -7.85 -3.15 1.20
N VAL A 198 -7.63 -2.73 -0.04
CA VAL A 198 -8.64 -2.81 -1.12
C VAL A 198 -8.48 -4.12 -1.90
N MET A 199 -8.94 -5.23 -1.31
CA MET A 199 -8.73 -6.57 -1.87
C MET A 199 -9.57 -6.88 -3.12
N THR A 200 -10.74 -6.24 -3.30
CA THR A 200 -11.56 -6.46 -4.50
C THR A 200 -10.79 -6.06 -5.75
N THR A 201 -10.21 -4.86 -5.76
CA THR A 201 -9.39 -4.36 -6.88
C THR A 201 -8.17 -5.25 -7.10
N ASN A 202 -7.46 -5.64 -6.04
CA ASN A 202 -6.32 -6.55 -6.14
C ASN A 202 -6.71 -7.91 -6.72
N THR A 203 -7.84 -8.48 -6.30
CA THR A 203 -8.33 -9.78 -6.79
C THR A 203 -8.69 -9.69 -8.28
N THR A 204 -9.34 -8.61 -8.71
CA THR A 204 -9.60 -8.37 -10.14
C THR A 204 -8.30 -8.23 -10.92
N GLN A 205 -7.33 -7.47 -10.41
CA GLN A 205 -6.02 -7.32 -11.05
C GLN A 205 -5.28 -8.66 -11.13
N LEU A 206 -5.33 -9.48 -10.09
CA LEU A 206 -4.76 -10.82 -10.06
C LEU A 206 -5.36 -11.68 -11.16
N ALA A 207 -6.69 -11.71 -11.28
CA ALA A 207 -7.38 -12.48 -12.32
C ALA A 207 -6.97 -12.04 -13.73
N VAL A 208 -6.95 -10.72 -13.99
CA VAL A 208 -6.57 -10.18 -15.30
C VAL A 208 -5.10 -10.47 -15.62
N LEU A 209 -4.19 -10.23 -14.68
CA LEU A 209 -2.76 -10.44 -14.88
C LEU A 209 -2.42 -11.93 -15.04
N ALA A 210 -3.04 -12.80 -14.24
CA ALA A 210 -2.85 -14.24 -14.36
C ALA A 210 -3.37 -14.76 -15.70
N THR A 211 -4.57 -14.33 -16.12
CA THR A 211 -5.18 -14.77 -17.39
C THR A 211 -4.41 -14.27 -18.59
N THR A 212 -4.00 -13.00 -18.60
CA THR A 212 -3.20 -12.43 -19.71
C THR A 212 -1.82 -13.07 -19.81
N THR A 213 -1.20 -13.42 -18.69
CA THR A 213 0.07 -14.17 -18.66
C THR A 213 -0.11 -15.59 -19.19
N ALA A 214 -1.14 -16.31 -18.72
CA ALA A 214 -1.43 -17.67 -19.15
C ALA A 214 -1.80 -17.76 -20.65
N LEU A 215 -2.64 -16.83 -21.15
CA LEU A 215 -3.04 -16.78 -22.55
C LEU A 215 -1.83 -16.55 -23.47
N ARG A 216 -0.89 -15.71 -23.06
CA ARG A 216 0.33 -15.44 -23.84
C ARG A 216 1.30 -16.63 -23.85
N LEU A 217 1.44 -17.36 -22.72
CA LEU A 217 2.23 -18.60 -22.67
C LEU A 217 1.62 -19.70 -23.55
N ARG A 218 0.29 -19.74 -23.67
CA ARG A 218 -0.45 -20.71 -24.49
C ARG A 218 -0.48 -20.39 -25.98
N MET A 219 -0.67 -19.12 -26.36
CA MET A 219 -0.97 -18.73 -27.74
C MET A 219 0.26 -18.36 -28.57
N GLY A 220 1.43 -18.14 -27.96
CA GLY A 220 2.53 -17.47 -28.66
C GLY A 220 2.20 -15.99 -28.93
N ARG A 221 3.21 -15.13 -28.95
CA ARG A 221 3.05 -13.65 -28.96
C ARG A 221 2.12 -13.17 -30.09
N PRO A 222 1.05 -12.39 -29.84
CA PRO A 222 0.55 -11.48 -30.86
C PRO A 222 1.54 -10.31 -31.02
N ASP A 223 1.86 -9.98 -32.27
CA ASP A 223 2.86 -8.99 -32.71
C ASP A 223 2.86 -7.66 -31.91
N ASP A 224 3.98 -7.42 -31.22
CA ASP A 224 4.77 -6.19 -31.03
C ASP A 224 4.19 -4.76 -31.09
N ARG A 225 2.90 -4.49 -30.83
CA ARG A 225 2.44 -3.09 -30.63
C ARG A 225 1.53 -2.81 -29.43
N ALA A 226 1.10 -3.82 -28.70
CA ALA A 226 0.37 -3.67 -27.44
C ALA A 226 1.22 -4.08 -26.22
N ALA A 227 2.52 -3.78 -26.28
CA ALA A 227 3.48 -4.11 -25.23
C ALA A 227 3.20 -3.30 -23.96
N PHE A 228 2.26 -3.76 -23.13
CA PHE A 228 2.44 -3.63 -21.68
C PHE A 228 3.82 -4.23 -21.38
N PRO A 229 4.78 -3.47 -20.81
CA PRO A 229 6.16 -3.93 -20.65
C PRO A 229 6.18 -5.27 -19.90
N PHE A 230 6.63 -6.35 -20.54
CA PHE A 230 6.51 -7.72 -20.01
C PHE A 230 7.19 -7.90 -18.64
N ALA A 231 8.37 -7.30 -18.45
CA ALA A 231 9.04 -7.24 -17.15
C ALA A 231 8.11 -6.64 -16.08
N SER A 232 7.35 -5.60 -16.43
CA SER A 232 6.43 -4.95 -15.50
C SER A 232 5.17 -5.76 -15.19
N ALA A 233 4.74 -6.68 -16.06
CA ALA A 233 3.50 -7.44 -15.88
C ALA A 233 3.67 -8.61 -14.90
N SER A 234 4.75 -9.38 -15.02
CA SER A 234 5.09 -10.45 -14.07
C SER A 234 5.39 -9.88 -12.68
N ASP A 235 6.09 -8.74 -12.63
CA ASP A 235 6.42 -8.08 -11.38
C ASP A 235 5.20 -7.49 -10.66
N ARG A 236 4.25 -6.94 -11.43
CA ARG A 236 2.95 -6.52 -10.89
C ARG A 236 2.13 -7.71 -10.41
N LEU A 237 2.09 -8.79 -11.17
CA LEU A 237 1.39 -10.02 -10.79
C LEU A 237 1.94 -10.56 -9.46
N ALA A 238 3.26 -10.68 -9.35
CA ALA A 238 3.92 -11.11 -8.12
C ALA A 238 3.61 -10.18 -6.95
N SER A 239 3.60 -8.86 -7.16
CA SER A 239 3.28 -7.89 -6.10
C SER A 239 1.82 -8.00 -5.62
N VAL A 240 0.86 -8.10 -6.54
CA VAL A 240 -0.56 -8.26 -6.19
C VAL A 240 -0.81 -9.59 -5.48
N LEU A 241 -0.18 -10.66 -5.96
CA LEU A 241 -0.26 -11.98 -5.33
C LEU A 241 0.36 -11.95 -3.91
N THR A 242 1.52 -11.31 -3.76
CA THR A 242 2.19 -11.13 -2.46
C THR A 242 1.29 -10.43 -1.46
N VAL A 243 0.65 -9.32 -1.87
CA VAL A 243 -0.31 -8.59 -1.02
C VAL A 243 -1.52 -9.47 -0.68
N ALA A 244 -2.11 -10.16 -1.66
CA ALA A 244 -3.26 -11.03 -1.44
C ALA A 244 -2.94 -12.18 -0.45
N ILE A 245 -1.79 -12.83 -0.61
CA ILE A 245 -1.32 -13.88 0.32
C ILE A 245 -1.09 -13.29 1.71
N GLY A 246 -0.43 -12.13 1.80
CA GLY A 246 -0.21 -11.42 3.06
C GLY A 246 -1.53 -11.18 3.79
N PHE A 247 -2.52 -10.59 3.12
CA PHE A 247 -3.86 -10.35 3.68
C PHE A 247 -4.52 -11.64 4.15
N LEU A 248 -4.57 -12.68 3.33
CA LEU A 248 -5.21 -13.96 3.67
C LEU A 248 -4.56 -14.63 4.88
N LEU A 249 -3.22 -14.69 4.92
CA LEU A 249 -2.48 -15.22 6.06
C LEU A 249 -2.74 -14.38 7.32
N GLY A 250 -2.79 -13.06 7.17
CA GLY A 250 -3.16 -12.13 8.22
C GLY A 250 -4.53 -12.44 8.81
N THR A 251 -5.55 -12.54 7.97
CA THR A 251 -6.93 -12.84 8.38
C THR A 251 -7.04 -14.18 9.10
N VAL A 252 -6.37 -15.23 8.62
CA VAL A 252 -6.36 -16.53 9.31
C VAL A 252 -5.65 -16.41 10.66
N ALA A 253 -4.47 -15.79 10.70
CA ALA A 253 -3.69 -15.63 11.92
C ALA A 253 -4.39 -14.75 12.96
N GLY A 254 -5.12 -13.71 12.54
CA GLY A 254 -5.86 -12.83 13.44
C GLY A 254 -7.12 -13.48 13.98
N ALA A 255 -7.83 -14.27 13.18
CA ALA A 255 -8.97 -15.06 13.65
C ALA A 255 -8.55 -16.11 14.68
N VAL A 256 -7.46 -16.84 14.42
CA VAL A 256 -6.89 -17.81 15.37
C VAL A 256 -6.30 -17.11 16.59
N GLY A 257 -5.62 -15.97 16.41
CA GLY A 257 -5.06 -15.20 17.51
C GLY A 257 -6.16 -14.71 18.46
N TYR A 258 -7.24 -14.15 17.92
CA TYR A 258 -8.36 -13.67 18.71
C TYR A 258 -9.06 -14.81 19.46
N SER A 259 -9.23 -15.99 18.86
CA SER A 259 -9.90 -17.11 19.53
C SER A 259 -9.12 -17.72 20.70
N ILE A 260 -7.80 -17.47 20.79
CA ILE A 260 -6.93 -17.99 21.85
C ILE A 260 -6.71 -16.94 22.96
N VAL A 261 -6.48 -15.67 22.58
CA VAL A 261 -6.05 -14.62 23.53
C VAL A 261 -6.93 -13.35 23.50
N ASP A 262 -8.12 -13.40 22.88
CA ASP A 262 -9.02 -12.26 22.71
C ASP A 262 -8.29 -11.04 22.13
N LEU A 263 -8.57 -9.83 22.62
CA LEU A 263 -7.98 -8.58 22.14
C LEU A 263 -6.46 -8.49 22.30
N TRP A 264 -5.84 -9.29 23.18
CA TRP A 264 -4.38 -9.32 23.33
C TRP A 264 -3.67 -9.73 22.04
N CYS A 265 -4.37 -10.39 21.11
CA CYS A 265 -3.87 -10.72 19.79
C CYS A 265 -3.35 -9.49 19.03
N LEU A 266 -3.87 -8.28 19.29
CA LEU A 266 -3.42 -7.03 18.66
C LEU A 266 -1.99 -6.64 19.01
N LEU A 267 -1.38 -7.21 20.05
CA LEU A 267 0.05 -7.03 20.30
C LEU A 267 0.91 -7.53 19.13
N ALA A 268 0.47 -8.57 18.42
CA ALA A 268 1.17 -9.08 17.24
C ALA A 268 1.25 -8.03 16.11
N PRO A 269 0.15 -7.49 15.56
CA PRO A 269 0.23 -6.44 14.54
C PRO A 269 0.92 -5.17 15.05
N ILE A 270 0.71 -4.76 16.31
CA ILE A 270 1.44 -3.62 16.89
C ILE A 270 2.96 -3.87 16.86
N SER A 271 3.42 -5.06 17.23
CA SER A 271 4.84 -5.40 17.20
C SER A 271 5.43 -5.37 15.79
N ILE A 272 4.66 -5.77 14.77
CA ILE A 272 5.08 -5.70 13.36
C ILE A 272 5.22 -4.24 12.92
N ILE A 273 4.25 -3.38 13.24
CA ILE A 273 4.31 -1.95 12.92
C ILE A 273 5.48 -1.27 13.62
N VAL A 274 5.72 -1.60 14.90
CA VAL A 274 6.88 -1.09 15.64
C VAL A 274 8.20 -1.60 15.03
N GLY A 275 8.27 -2.86 14.59
CA GLY A 275 9.44 -3.39 13.89
C GLY A 275 9.71 -2.65 12.57
N LEU A 276 8.67 -2.39 11.78
CA LEU A 276 8.76 -1.58 10.55
C LEU A 276 9.19 -0.14 10.86
N LEU A 277 8.66 0.45 11.93
CA LEU A 277 9.02 1.78 12.41
C LEU A 277 10.51 1.86 12.75
N ILE A 278 11.01 0.91 13.55
CA ILE A 278 12.42 0.83 13.92
C ILE A 278 13.28 0.68 12.66
N CYS A 279 12.93 -0.23 11.75
CA CYS A 279 13.65 -0.41 10.49
C CYS A 279 13.67 0.88 9.64
N ALA A 280 12.55 1.62 9.60
CA ALA A 280 12.45 2.89 8.89
C ALA A 280 13.31 3.99 9.53
N VAL A 281 13.36 4.08 10.86
CA VAL A 281 14.22 5.01 11.59
C VAL A 281 15.70 4.72 11.30
N TRP A 282 16.11 3.45 11.38
CA TRP A 282 17.50 3.03 11.15
C TRP A 282 17.96 3.24 9.71
N SER A 283 17.05 3.12 8.74
CA SER A 283 17.36 3.38 7.33
C SER A 283 17.18 4.84 6.91
N SER A 284 16.79 5.74 7.83
CA SER A 284 16.67 7.16 7.54
C SER A 284 18.07 7.78 7.41
N PRO A 285 18.38 8.54 6.35
CA PRO A 285 19.68 9.20 6.20
C PRO A 285 20.01 10.16 7.36
N ILE A 286 18.98 10.70 8.04
CA ILE A 286 19.11 11.54 9.24
C ILE A 286 19.78 10.80 10.41
N ALA A 287 19.60 9.47 10.50
CA ALA A 287 20.23 8.65 11.53
C ALA A 287 21.69 8.28 11.18
N GLN A 288 22.09 8.37 9.90
CA GLN A 288 23.45 8.07 9.46
C GLN A 288 24.42 9.25 9.57
N GLU A 289 23.91 10.46 9.81
CA GLU A 289 24.71 11.67 10.10
C GLU A 289 24.93 11.91 11.61
N ARG A 290 24.45 11.03 12.50
CA ARG A 290 24.71 11.06 13.95
C ARG A 290 25.68 9.97 14.37
#